data_AF-A0A4V3T305-F1
#
_entry.id   AF-A0A4V3T305-F1
#
_cell.length_a   1.000
_cell.length_b   1.000
_cell.length_c   1.000
_cell.angle_alpha   90.00
_cell.angle_beta   90.00
_cell.angle_gamma   90.00
#
_symmetry.space_group_name_H-M   'P 1'
#
loop_
_entity.id
_entity.type
_entity.pdbx_description
1 polymer ?
#
loop_
_entity_poly.entity_id
_entity_poly.type
_entity_poly.pdbx_seq_one_letter_code
_entity_poly.pdbx_strand_id
1 'polypeptide(L)'
;MNALGAGGLECKLLRRAQANFGSGLDCLAEIQGAKVENEIHVLDPARFSRDDIGDSIAGRRRAPCNNTIVAARNWYIWVINPDYAPQVAKALKGVVLRGRGVKAEPPS
;
A
#
# COMPACT_ATOMS: atom_id res chain seq x y z
N MET A 1 6.26 -1.69 19.28
CA MET A 1 6.56 -0.85 18.09
C MET A 1 5.96 -1.54 16.89
N ASN A 2 5.17 -0.83 16.06
CA ASN A 2 4.60 -1.38 14.83
C ASN A 2 5.66 -1.30 13.70
N ALA A 3 5.52 -2.14 12.66
CA ALA A 3 6.50 -2.24 11.57
C ALA A 3 6.74 -0.90 10.83
N LEU A 4 5.73 -0.02 10.81
CA LEU A 4 5.81 1.34 10.26
C LEU A 4 6.66 2.28 11.13
N GLY A 5 6.46 2.28 12.45
CA GLY A 5 7.28 3.07 13.38
C GLY A 5 8.75 2.64 13.38
N ALA A 6 9.01 1.33 13.26
CA ALA A 6 10.38 0.81 13.09
C ALA A 6 11.04 1.26 11.76
N GLY A 7 10.24 1.65 10.77
CA GLY A 7 10.69 2.24 9.50
C GLY A 7 10.81 3.77 9.50
N GLY A 8 10.59 4.42 10.65
CA GLY A 8 10.61 5.90 10.75
C GLY A 8 9.32 6.58 10.28
N LEU A 9 8.24 5.81 10.08
CA LEU A 9 6.92 6.32 9.73
C LEU A 9 5.97 6.09 10.90
N GLU A 10 5.87 7.08 11.79
CA GLU A 10 4.87 7.06 12.86
C GLU A 10 3.46 7.12 12.25
N CYS A 11 2.84 5.97 12.13
CA CYS A 11 1.54 5.75 11.53
C CYS A 11 0.45 5.98 12.59
N LYS A 12 -0.21 7.13 12.52
CA LYS A 12 -1.40 7.42 13.32
C LYS A 12 -2.59 6.70 12.69
N LEU A 13 -3.09 5.67 13.37
CA LEU A 13 -4.24 4.90 12.91
C LEU A 13 -5.44 5.84 12.71
N LEU A 14 -5.95 5.89 11.49
CA LEU A 14 -7.20 6.53 11.18
C LEU A 14 -8.28 5.49 11.44
N ARG A 15 -9.21 5.81 12.34
CA ARG A 15 -10.26 4.88 12.72
C ARG A 15 -11.25 4.73 11.55
N ARG A 16 -11.19 3.61 10.81
CA ARG A 16 -12.23 3.22 9.83
C ARG A 16 -12.63 1.75 9.96
N ALA A 17 -13.89 1.49 9.57
CA ALA A 17 -14.68 0.32 9.91
C ALA A 17 -14.10 -1.00 9.37
N GLN A 18 -14.22 -2.04 10.19
CA GLN A 18 -13.89 -3.43 9.89
C GLN A 18 -14.41 -3.82 8.50
N ALA A 19 -13.53 -4.01 7.52
CA ALA A 19 -13.91 -4.55 6.22
C ALA A 19 -13.99 -6.08 6.29
N ASN A 20 -15.09 -6.65 5.81
CA ASN A 20 -15.55 -8.02 6.07
C ASN A 20 -14.61 -9.17 5.64
N PHE A 21 -13.46 -8.90 5.01
CA PHE A 21 -12.58 -9.95 4.45
C PHE A 21 -11.08 -9.69 4.65
N GLY A 22 -10.71 -8.70 5.49
CA GLY A 22 -9.32 -8.43 5.88
C GLY A 22 -9.21 -7.22 6.83
N SER A 23 -8.19 -7.17 7.68
CA SER A 23 -7.93 -5.98 8.50
C SER A 23 -7.29 -4.88 7.65
N GLY A 24 -8.11 -4.12 6.93
CA GLY A 24 -7.70 -2.85 6.34
C GLY A 24 -7.51 -1.84 7.47
N LEU A 25 -6.29 -1.33 7.63
CA LEU A 25 -6.03 -0.20 8.52
C LEU A 25 -5.68 1.02 7.67
N ASP A 26 -6.51 2.05 7.74
CA ASP A 26 -6.14 3.36 7.23
C ASP A 26 -5.17 3.99 8.23
N CYS A 27 -4.08 4.57 7.75
CA CYS A 27 -3.26 5.40 8.60
C CYS A 27 -2.65 6.61 7.93
N LEU A 28 -2.45 7.61 8.79
CA LEU A 28 -1.81 8.86 8.45
C LEU A 28 -0.36 8.80 8.91
N ALA A 29 0.56 8.85 7.96
CA ALA A 29 1.98 9.04 8.22
C ALA A 29 2.37 10.47 7.84
N GLU A 30 3.32 11.05 8.56
CA GLU A 30 3.95 12.31 8.15
C GLU A 30 5.25 12.00 7.43
N ILE A 31 5.36 12.44 6.17
CA ILE A 31 6.54 12.24 5.31
C ILE A 31 6.99 13.61 4.83
N GLN A 32 8.18 14.05 5.27
CA GLN A 32 8.74 15.36 4.89
C GLN A 32 7.78 16.55 5.16
N GLY A 33 7.03 16.49 6.28
CA GLY A 33 6.03 17.50 6.63
C GLY A 33 4.69 17.37 5.90
N ALA A 34 4.56 16.45 4.96
CA ALA A 34 3.30 16.14 4.29
C ALA A 34 2.54 15.02 5.00
N LYS A 35 1.22 15.17 5.08
CA LYS A 35 0.30 14.13 5.58
C LYS A 35 -0.01 13.15 4.47
N VAL A 36 0.35 11.88 4.66
CA VAL A 36 0.17 10.81 3.69
C VAL A 36 -0.77 9.75 4.26
N GLU A 37 -1.92 9.60 3.63
CA GLU A 37 -2.88 8.55 3.94
C GLU A 37 -2.54 7.25 3.18
N ASN A 38 -2.59 6.14 3.91
CA ASN A 38 -2.25 4.81 3.41
C ASN A 38 -3.30 3.80 3.87
N GLU A 39 -3.80 2.96 2.96
CA GLU A 39 -4.63 1.81 3.31
C GLU A 39 -3.73 0.56 3.37
N ILE A 40 -3.61 -0.05 4.54
CA ILE A 40 -2.73 -1.19 4.80
C ILE A 40 -3.54 -2.48 4.79
N HIS A 41 -3.13 -3.45 3.96
CA HIS A 41 -3.68 -4.80 3.92
C HIS A 41 -2.65 -5.80 4.40
N VAL A 42 -2.92 -6.46 5.52
CA VAL A 42 -2.14 -7.59 6.02
C VAL A 42 -2.95 -8.85 5.80
N LEU A 43 -2.39 -9.81 5.06
CA LEU A 43 -3.06 -11.08 4.76
C LEU A 43 -2.44 -12.21 5.59
N ASP A 44 -3.31 -13.05 6.15
CA ASP A 44 -2.94 -14.22 6.94
C ASP A 44 -2.42 -15.34 6.01
N PRO A 45 -1.14 -15.72 6.10
CA PRO A 45 -0.56 -16.74 5.23
C PRO A 45 -1.15 -18.14 5.44
N ALA A 46 -1.85 -18.41 6.55
CA ALA A 46 -2.58 -19.66 6.74
C ALA A 46 -3.87 -19.73 5.90
N ARG A 47 -4.37 -18.58 5.42
CA ARG A 47 -5.63 -18.45 4.69
C ARG A 47 -5.48 -17.97 3.26
N PHE A 48 -4.40 -17.23 2.97
CA PHE A 48 -4.12 -16.65 1.66
C PHE A 48 -2.77 -17.14 1.17
N SER A 49 -2.76 -17.74 -0.01
CA SER A 49 -1.55 -18.13 -0.69
C SER A 49 -0.81 -16.89 -1.25
N ARG A 50 0.44 -17.09 -1.65
CA ARG A 50 1.21 -16.06 -2.36
C ARG A 50 0.51 -15.61 -3.65
N ASP A 51 -0.18 -16.52 -4.33
CA ASP A 51 -0.87 -16.22 -5.57
C ASP A 51 -2.14 -15.39 -5.30
N ASP A 52 -2.90 -15.69 -4.24
CA ASP A 52 -4.05 -14.88 -3.82
C ASP A 52 -3.66 -13.42 -3.48
N ILE A 53 -2.50 -13.26 -2.83
CA ILE A 53 -1.91 -11.94 -2.55
C ILE A 53 -1.54 -11.25 -3.86
N GLY A 54 -0.90 -11.98 -4.78
CA GLY A 54 -0.52 -11.49 -6.11
C GLY A 54 -1.72 -11.03 -6.94
N ASP A 55 -2.81 -11.80 -6.94
CA ASP A 55 -4.05 -11.51 -7.65
C ASP A 55 -4.76 -10.29 -7.06
N SER A 56 -4.79 -10.16 -5.73
CA SER A 56 -5.32 -8.98 -5.04
C SER A 56 -4.57 -7.70 -5.46
N ILE A 57 -3.24 -7.77 -5.48
CA ILE A 57 -2.37 -6.67 -5.95
C ILE A 57 -2.64 -6.40 -7.44
N ALA A 58 -2.74 -7.44 -8.26
CA ALA A 58 -2.96 -7.31 -9.69
C ALA A 58 -4.31 -6.65 -10.00
N GLY A 59 -5.37 -7.01 -9.27
CA GLY A 59 -6.70 -6.41 -9.38
C GLY A 59 -6.69 -4.93 -9.05
N ARG A 60 -6.05 -4.54 -7.94
CA ARG A 60 -5.96 -3.13 -7.51
C ARG A 60 -5.14 -2.25 -8.45
N ARG A 61 -4.17 -2.83 -9.15
CA ARG A 61 -3.35 -2.12 -10.14
C ARG A 61 -4.04 -1.98 -11.49
N ARG A 62 -5.14 -2.68 -11.77
CA ARG A 62 -5.90 -2.56 -13.02
C ARG A 62 -6.96 -1.47 -12.90
N ALA A 63 -7.49 -1.05 -14.05
CA ALA A 63 -8.68 -0.21 -14.10
C ALA A 63 -9.85 -0.95 -13.39
N PRO A 64 -10.74 -0.22 -12.69
CA PRO A 64 -10.82 1.23 -12.61
C PRO A 64 -9.92 1.87 -11.53
N CYS A 65 -9.40 1.08 -10.58
CA CYS A 65 -8.68 1.60 -9.41
C CYS A 65 -7.32 2.22 -9.77
N ASN A 66 -6.51 1.53 -10.59
CA ASN A 66 -5.18 2.00 -11.02
C ASN A 66 -4.25 2.41 -9.86
N ASN A 67 -4.37 1.73 -8.72
CA ASN A 67 -3.68 2.11 -7.48
C ASN A 67 -2.18 1.87 -7.59
N THR A 68 -1.39 2.75 -6.97
CA THR A 68 0.03 2.50 -6.69
C THR A 68 0.16 1.77 -5.35
N ILE A 69 0.79 0.60 -5.40
CA ILE A 69 0.89 -0.33 -4.27
C ILE A 69 2.33 -0.45 -3.80
N VAL A 70 2.56 -0.45 -2.49
CA VAL A 70 3.83 -0.91 -1.89
C VAL A 70 3.59 -2.29 -1.34
N ALA A 71 4.30 -3.31 -1.83
CA ALA A 71 4.13 -4.69 -1.39
C ALA A 71 5.38 -5.20 -0.68
N ALA A 72 5.20 -5.99 0.39
CA ALA A 72 6.26 -6.77 0.98
C ALA A 72 5.72 -8.08 1.57
N ARG A 73 6.32 -9.21 1.20
CA ARG A 73 5.95 -10.56 1.68
C ARG A 73 4.44 -10.81 1.61
N ASN A 74 3.75 -10.78 2.76
CA ASN A 74 2.34 -11.11 2.96
C ASN A 74 1.44 -9.89 3.21
N TRP A 75 1.94 -8.68 2.96
CA TRP A 75 1.16 -7.46 3.10
C TRP A 75 1.41 -6.51 1.93
N TYR A 76 0.47 -5.59 1.72
CA TYR A 76 0.61 -4.51 0.76
C TYR A 76 -0.15 -3.26 1.22
N ILE A 77 0.29 -2.11 0.74
CA ILE A 77 -0.28 -0.80 1.05
C ILE A 77 -0.71 -0.13 -0.23
N TRP A 78 -1.95 0.34 -0.28
CA TRP A 78 -2.32 1.33 -1.28
C TRP A 78 -1.87 2.71 -0.79
N VAL A 79 -0.95 3.29 -1.54
CA VAL A 79 -0.49 4.67 -1.32
C VAL A 79 -1.42 5.59 -2.10
N ILE A 80 -2.22 6.38 -1.40
CA ILE A 80 -3.24 7.25 -2.03
C ILE A 80 -2.58 8.29 -2.92
N ASN A 81 -1.45 8.87 -2.48
CA ASN A 81 -0.62 9.72 -3.32
C ASN A 81 0.64 8.95 -3.80
N PRO A 82 0.71 8.57 -5.09
CA PRO A 82 1.80 7.76 -5.65
C PRO A 82 3.20 8.34 -5.49
N ASP A 83 3.34 9.67 -5.38
CA ASP A 83 4.64 10.33 -5.30
C ASP A 83 5.40 9.96 -4.02
N TYR A 84 4.68 9.59 -2.97
CA TYR A 84 5.25 9.17 -1.69
C TYR A 84 5.55 7.65 -1.64
N ALA A 85 5.13 6.88 -2.65
CA ALA A 85 5.32 5.43 -2.66
C ALA A 85 6.79 4.98 -2.52
N PRO A 86 7.79 5.64 -3.13
CA PRO A 86 9.20 5.28 -2.92
C PRO A 86 9.66 5.42 -1.46
N GLN A 87 9.19 6.46 -0.75
CA GLN A 87 9.56 6.69 0.65
C GLN A 87 8.89 5.66 1.57
N VAL A 88 7.61 5.36 1.32
CA VAL A 88 6.88 4.28 2.01
C VAL A 88 7.55 2.92 1.80
N ALA A 89 7.94 2.61 0.56
CA ALA A 89 8.65 1.37 0.24
C ALA A 89 10.01 1.27 0.94
N LYS A 90 10.78 2.36 0.97
CA LYS A 90 12.07 2.41 1.66
C LYS A 90 11.92 2.16 3.16
N ALA A 91 10.98 2.83 3.82
CA ALA A 91 10.72 2.68 5.25
C ALA A 91 10.35 1.23 5.62
N LEU A 92 9.58 0.57 4.74
CA LEU A 92 9.00 -0.74 5.01
C LEU A 92 9.74 -1.92 4.39
N LYS A 93 10.86 -1.66 3.71
CA LYS A 93 11.59 -2.67 2.92
C LYS A 93 10.68 -3.38 1.90
N GLY A 94 9.76 -2.63 1.32
CA GLY A 94 8.81 -3.08 0.30
C GLY A 94 9.24 -2.70 -1.11
N VAL A 95 8.41 -3.08 -2.09
CA VAL A 95 8.61 -2.78 -3.52
C VAL A 95 7.42 -1.97 -4.02
N VAL A 96 7.68 -0.90 -4.78
CA VAL A 96 6.64 -0.10 -5.43
C VAL A 96 6.14 -0.81 -6.70
N LEU A 97 4.84 -0.99 -6.79
CA LEU A 97 4.11 -1.55 -7.92
C LEU A 97 3.13 -0.49 -8.44
N ARG A 98 3.51 0.20 -9.51
CA ARG A 98 2.69 1.27 -10.11
C ARG A 98 1.37 0.73 -10.70
N GLY A 99 0.32 1.53 -10.62
CA GLY A 99 -0.94 1.26 -11.31
C GLY A 99 -0.75 1.16 -12.82
N ARG A 100 -1.52 0.30 -13.49
CA ARG A 100 -1.44 0.07 -14.95
C ARG A 100 -2.30 1.08 -15.75
N GLY A 101 -2.72 2.17 -15.13
CA GLY A 101 -3.70 3.12 -15.67
C GLY A 101 -3.16 4.34 -16.40
N VAL A 102 -1.85 4.55 -16.43
CA VAL A 102 -1.25 5.58 -17.29
C VAL A 102 -0.75 4.86 -18.53
N LYS A 103 -1.42 5.06 -19.67
CA LYS A 103 -0.70 4.94 -20.94
C LYS A 103 0.54 5.79 -20.78
N ALA A 104 1.73 5.21 -20.93
CA ALA A 104 2.90 6.02 -21.23
C ALA A 104 2.56 6.73 -22.54
N GLU A 105 2.20 8.01 -22.46
CA GLU A 105 2.19 8.86 -23.64
C GLU A 105 3.65 8.95 -24.09
N PRO A 106 4.00 8.55 -25.33
CA PRO A 106 5.36 8.70 -25.81
C PRO A 106 5.71 10.19 -25.82
N PRO A 107 6.95 10.57 -25.47
CA PRO A 107 7.36 11.96 -25.58
C PRO A 107 7.18 12.41 -27.05
N SER A 108 6.55 13.59 -27.21
CA SER A 108 6.36 14.27 -28.49
C SER A 108 7.68 14.58 -29.19
#